data_AF-I0HPN8-F1
#
_entry.id   AF-I0HPN8-F1
#
_cell.length_a   1.000
_cell.length_b   1.000
_cell.length_c   1.000
_cell.angle_alpha   90.00
_cell.angle_beta   90.00
_cell.angle_gamma   90.00
#
_symmetry.space_group_name_H-M   'P 1'
#
loop_
_entity.id
_entity.type
_entity.pdbx_description
1 polymer ?
#
loop_
_entity_poly.entity_id
_entity_poly.type
_entity_poly.pdbx_seq_one_letter_code
_entity_poly.pdbx_strand_id
1 'polypeptide(L)'
;MKRPRNRIASTENDRWFERYGKGGYFCLPRAMLFNVVDCIDNAAMYVYLALASCHYEGNTTYAGPHIAKLTGKDERAVRGHLADLETLGLIRREPLGQGFKVLFLCPDRQRIKDGAAEITSRKLARQQRRALAQRAAPSATDGGHQRELLNPPPNEPPLEKPPAS
;
A
#
# COMPACT_ATOMS: atom_id res chain seq x y z
N MET A 1 5.01 -29.32 4.18
CA MET A 1 5.94 -28.86 5.24
C MET A 1 5.64 -27.40 5.57
N LYS A 2 5.25 -27.08 6.82
CA LYS A 2 5.12 -25.69 7.28
C LYS A 2 6.52 -25.14 7.56
N ARG A 3 6.89 -23.99 6.96
CA ARG A 3 8.17 -23.32 7.23
C ARG A 3 8.29 -23.02 8.73
N PRO A 4 9.44 -23.28 9.36
CA PRO A 4 9.68 -22.85 10.74
C PRO A 4 9.58 -21.32 10.81
N ARG A 5 8.74 -20.81 11.72
CA ARG A 5 8.59 -19.37 11.98
C ARG A 5 9.88 -18.88 12.65
N ASN A 6 10.54 -17.89 12.06
CA ASN A 6 11.71 -17.23 12.66
C ASN A 6 11.25 -16.39 13.85
N ARG A 7 11.20 -17.01 15.03
CA ARG A 7 10.95 -16.34 16.30
C ARG A 7 12.27 -15.82 16.84
N ILE A 8 12.53 -14.53 16.67
CA ILE A 8 13.67 -13.86 17.32
C ILE A 8 13.09 -13.13 18.54
N ALA A 9 13.41 -13.62 19.73
CA ALA A 9 13.03 -12.96 20.98
C ALA A 9 13.72 -11.59 21.06
N SER A 10 12.99 -10.56 21.46
CA SER A 10 13.51 -9.21 21.67
C SER A 10 13.04 -8.74 23.04
N THR A 11 13.99 -8.43 23.91
CA THR A 11 13.76 -8.00 25.29
C THR A 11 13.03 -6.65 25.41
N GLU A 12 12.90 -5.91 24.30
CA GLU A 12 12.10 -4.68 24.22
C GLU A 12 10.60 -4.94 24.02
N ASN A 13 10.19 -6.17 23.69
CA ASN A 13 8.85 -6.48 23.19
C ASN A 13 7.96 -7.35 24.12
N ASP A 14 8.42 -7.69 25.33
CA ASP A 14 7.86 -8.79 26.15
C ASP A 14 6.54 -8.54 26.90
N ARG A 15 5.83 -7.42 26.69
CA ARG A 15 4.67 -7.05 27.57
C ARG A 15 3.28 -7.04 26.94
N TRP A 16 3.09 -7.64 25.76
CA TRP A 16 1.94 -7.35 24.90
C TRP A 16 0.93 -8.50 24.77
N PHE A 17 0.64 -9.25 25.84
CA PHE A 17 -0.19 -10.48 25.80
C PHE A 17 -1.70 -10.27 26.01
N GLU A 18 -2.55 -10.65 25.03
CA GLU A 18 -3.72 -11.54 25.21
C GLU A 18 -4.47 -11.91 23.88
N ARG A 19 -4.38 -13.22 23.54
CA ARG A 19 -5.29 -14.15 22.82
C ARG A 19 -6.19 -13.69 21.65
N TYR A 20 -6.00 -14.35 20.51
CA TYR A 20 -6.99 -14.43 19.42
C TYR A 20 -7.57 -15.83 19.23
N GLY A 21 -8.82 -16.01 19.65
CA GLY A 21 -9.79 -16.91 19.00
C GLY A 21 -10.67 -16.11 18.02
N LYS A 22 -11.66 -16.76 17.38
CA LYS A 22 -12.71 -16.07 16.60
C LYS A 22 -13.36 -14.99 17.48
N GLY A 23 -13.04 -13.71 17.22
CA GLY A 23 -13.47 -12.56 18.03
C GLY A 23 -12.37 -11.82 18.81
N GLY A 24 -11.08 -12.11 18.59
CA GLY A 24 -10.00 -11.42 19.30
C GLY A 24 -9.82 -9.94 18.92
N TYR A 25 -9.13 -9.20 19.80
CA TYR A 25 -9.00 -7.74 19.74
C TYR A 25 -7.57 -7.30 19.41
N PHE A 26 -7.44 -6.28 18.56
CA PHE A 26 -6.16 -5.62 18.33
C PHE A 26 -5.78 -4.75 19.53
N CYS A 27 -4.68 -5.09 20.18
CA CYS A 27 -4.15 -4.34 21.31
C CYS A 27 -3.31 -3.16 20.81
N LEU A 28 -3.53 -1.98 21.38
CA LEU A 28 -2.75 -0.77 21.14
C LEU A 28 -1.97 -0.38 22.40
N PRO A 29 -0.69 0.06 22.30
CA PRO A 29 0.03 0.67 23.41
C PRO A 29 -0.76 1.79 24.04
N ARG A 30 -1.01 1.69 25.35
CA ARG A 30 -1.62 2.79 26.11
C ARG A 30 -0.82 4.08 25.92
N ALA A 31 0.51 3.97 25.86
CA ALA A 31 1.40 5.08 25.55
C ALA A 31 1.19 5.63 24.13
N MET A 32 0.76 4.80 23.18
CA MET A 32 0.39 5.24 21.84
C MET A 32 -1.02 5.81 21.75
N LEU A 33 -1.97 5.33 22.56
CA LEU A 33 -3.39 5.67 22.45
C LEU A 33 -3.62 7.18 22.34
N PHE A 34 -2.95 7.99 23.15
CA PHE A 34 -3.12 9.45 23.12
C PHE A 34 -2.15 10.17 22.18
N ASN A 35 -1.07 9.50 21.78
CA ASN A 35 -0.04 10.09 20.92
C ASN A 35 -0.38 9.97 19.44
N VAL A 36 -1.12 8.94 19.04
CA VAL A 36 -1.50 8.70 17.63
C VAL A 36 -2.86 9.30 17.27
N VAL A 37 -3.71 9.61 18.25
CA VAL A 37 -5.03 10.22 18.02
C VAL A 37 -4.88 11.53 17.20
N ASP A 38 -5.68 11.59 16.13
CA ASP A 38 -5.73 12.66 15.12
C ASP A 38 -4.46 12.83 14.26
N CYS A 39 -3.41 12.05 14.50
CA CYS A 39 -2.13 12.17 13.81
C CYS A 39 -1.88 11.05 12.79
N ILE A 40 -2.67 9.97 12.84
CA ILE A 40 -2.56 8.83 11.94
C ILE A 40 -3.86 8.59 11.18
N ASP A 41 -3.72 8.24 9.90
CA ASP A 41 -4.84 7.78 9.08
C ASP A 41 -5.35 6.41 9.55
N ASN A 42 -6.67 6.20 9.52
CA ASN A 42 -7.31 4.97 10.01
C ASN A 42 -6.78 3.71 9.30
N ALA A 43 -6.48 3.77 8.00
CA ALA A 43 -5.96 2.61 7.27
C ALA A 43 -4.51 2.31 7.67
N ALA A 44 -3.68 3.34 7.87
CA ALA A 44 -2.33 3.17 8.39
C ALA A 44 -2.34 2.60 9.82
N MET A 45 -3.27 3.07 10.67
CA MET A 45 -3.48 2.55 12.01
C MET A 45 -3.89 1.07 12.01
N TYR A 46 -4.79 0.66 11.12
CA TYR A 46 -5.17 -0.75 10.96
C TYR A 46 -3.98 -1.64 10.54
N VAL A 47 -3.12 -1.14 9.65
CA VAL A 47 -1.89 -1.83 9.26
C VAL A 47 -0.92 -1.95 10.44
N TYR A 48 -0.75 -0.89 11.24
CA TYR A 48 0.06 -0.93 12.45
C TYR A 48 -0.42 -2.01 13.44
N LEU A 49 -1.73 -2.02 13.71
CA LEU A 49 -2.35 -3.01 14.60
C LEU A 49 -2.20 -4.45 14.07
N ALA A 50 -2.38 -4.66 12.76
CA ALA A 50 -2.15 -5.95 12.13
C ALA A 50 -0.69 -6.40 12.26
N LEU A 51 0.27 -5.49 12.06
CA LEU A 51 1.69 -5.78 12.26
C LEU A 51 2.00 -6.11 13.72
N ALA A 52 1.51 -5.32 14.66
CA ALA A 52 1.73 -5.53 16.09
C ALA A 52 1.19 -6.90 16.54
N SER A 53 0.01 -7.30 16.05
CA SER A 53 -0.56 -8.63 16.32
C SER A 53 0.32 -9.76 15.78
N CYS A 54 0.90 -9.59 14.59
CA CYS A 54 1.76 -10.58 13.95
C CYS A 54 3.13 -10.69 14.65
N HIS A 55 3.70 -9.55 15.08
CA HIS A 55 4.95 -9.49 15.86
C HIS A 55 4.86 -10.37 17.09
N TYR A 56 3.73 -10.21 17.76
CA TYR A 56 3.41 -10.83 19.01
C TYR A 56 3.23 -12.36 18.91
N GLU A 57 2.84 -12.92 17.76
CA GLU A 57 2.87 -14.37 17.51
C GLU A 57 4.31 -14.95 17.36
N GLY A 58 5.31 -14.08 17.50
CA GLY A 58 6.73 -14.33 17.28
C GLY A 58 7.15 -14.22 15.81
N ASN A 59 6.30 -13.68 14.92
CA ASN A 59 6.71 -13.41 13.54
C ASN A 59 7.33 -12.02 13.49
N THR A 60 8.65 -11.94 13.56
CA THR A 60 9.35 -10.67 13.39
C THR A 60 9.55 -10.32 11.92
N THR A 61 9.36 -11.27 11.00
CA THR A 61 9.40 -11.09 9.55
C THR A 61 7.99 -11.04 8.96
N TYR A 62 7.74 -10.05 8.10
CA TYR A 62 6.41 -9.80 7.57
C TYR A 62 6.40 -9.92 6.06
N ALA A 63 5.54 -10.80 5.55
CA ALA A 63 5.21 -10.83 4.14
C ALA A 63 4.08 -9.82 3.89
N GLY A 64 4.31 -8.83 3.02
CA GLY A 64 3.28 -7.89 2.55
C GLY A 64 1.93 -8.55 2.18
N PRO A 65 1.91 -9.71 1.49
CA PRO A 65 0.68 -10.46 1.19
C PRO A 65 -0.13 -10.88 2.44
N HIS A 66 0.54 -11.22 3.54
CA HIS A 66 -0.14 -11.65 4.76
C HIS A 66 -0.87 -10.49 5.44
N ILE A 67 -0.20 -9.33 5.54
CA ILE A 67 -0.78 -8.11 6.11
C ILE A 67 -1.90 -7.57 5.22
N ALA A 68 -1.75 -7.65 3.89
CA ALA A 68 -2.80 -7.34 2.93
C ALA A 68 -4.08 -8.16 3.19
N LYS A 69 -3.93 -9.47 3.37
CA LYS A 69 -5.06 -10.35 3.71
C LYS A 69 -5.70 -10.01 5.06
N LEU A 70 -4.90 -9.73 6.08
CA LEU A 70 -5.41 -9.39 7.42
C LEU A 70 -6.17 -8.06 7.45
N THR A 71 -5.73 -7.09 6.65
CA THR A 71 -6.32 -5.75 6.61
C THR A 71 -7.39 -5.59 5.53
N GLY A 72 -7.55 -6.57 4.64
CA GLY A 72 -8.42 -6.47 3.46
C GLY A 72 -7.97 -5.40 2.47
N LYS A 73 -6.67 -5.05 2.45
CA LYS A 73 -6.08 -4.02 1.58
C LYS A 73 -5.18 -4.65 0.53
N ASP A 74 -4.98 -3.94 -0.58
CA ASP A 74 -4.00 -4.34 -1.59
C ASP A 74 -2.57 -4.26 -1.05
N GLU A 75 -1.69 -5.16 -1.50
CA GLU A 75 -0.28 -5.15 -1.11
C GLU A 75 0.43 -3.83 -1.43
N ARG A 76 0.03 -3.17 -2.52
CA ARG A 76 0.55 -1.84 -2.87
C ARG A 76 0.16 -0.80 -1.82
N ALA A 77 -1.08 -0.84 -1.33
CA ALA A 77 -1.56 0.06 -0.29
C ALA A 77 -0.84 -0.23 1.03
N VAL A 78 -0.70 -1.51 1.40
CA VAL A 78 0.06 -1.94 2.59
C VAL A 78 1.50 -1.42 2.55
N ARG A 79 2.19 -1.53 1.40
CA ARG A 79 3.55 -0.98 1.25
C ARG A 79 3.59 0.54 1.45
N GLY A 80 2.56 1.26 0.99
CA GLY A 80 2.42 2.70 1.24
C GLY A 80 2.23 3.00 2.73
N HIS A 81 1.33 2.28 3.39
CA HIS A 81 1.09 2.42 4.82
C HIS A 81 2.32 2.06 5.67
N LEU A 82 3.10 1.05 5.29
CA LEU A 82 4.37 0.75 5.95
C LEU A 82 5.35 1.92 5.90
N ALA A 83 5.46 2.60 4.75
CA ALA A 83 6.31 3.78 4.62
C ALA A 83 5.77 4.98 5.42
N ASP A 84 4.45 5.16 5.46
CA ASP A 84 3.81 6.17 6.30
C ASP A 84 4.11 5.89 7.79
N LEU A 85 3.99 4.64 8.25
CA LEU A 85 4.28 4.25 9.63
C LEU A 85 5.76 4.47 10.04
N GLU A 86 6.69 4.23 9.13
CA GLU A 86 8.10 4.59 9.34
C GLU A 86 8.31 6.11 9.40
N THR A 87 7.63 6.85 8.54
CA THR A 87 7.72 8.33 8.51
C THR A 87 7.18 8.93 9.82
N LEU A 88 6.09 8.36 10.36
CA LEU A 88 5.56 8.69 11.69
C LEU A 88 6.49 8.28 12.85
N GLY A 89 7.49 7.46 12.58
CA GLY A 89 8.41 6.94 13.59
C GLY A 89 7.81 5.86 14.50
N LEU A 90 6.69 5.26 14.11
CA LEU A 90 6.00 4.21 14.89
C LEU A 90 6.65 2.85 14.68
N ILE A 91 7.34 2.67 13.56
CA ILE A 91 8.08 1.45 13.24
C ILE A 91 9.43 1.77 12.60
N ARG A 92 10.36 0.81 12.67
CA ARG A 92 11.59 0.78 11.88
C ARG A 92 11.71 -0.57 11.19
N ARG A 93 11.87 -0.60 9.87
CA ARG A 93 12.21 -1.85 9.16
C ARG A 93 13.73 -2.02 9.17
N GLU A 94 14.18 -3.18 9.64
CA GLU A 94 15.60 -3.57 9.56
C GLU A 94 15.76 -4.73 8.58
N PRO A 95 16.80 -4.71 7.73
CA PRO A 95 17.08 -5.82 6.82
C PRO A 95 17.24 -7.15 7.59
N LEU A 96 16.63 -8.21 7.08
CA LEU A 96 16.76 -9.56 7.61
C LEU A 96 16.70 -10.58 6.47
N GLY A 97 17.86 -11.02 6.01
CA GLY A 97 17.99 -11.90 4.84
C GLY A 97 17.40 -11.25 3.59
N GLN A 98 16.47 -11.95 2.92
CA GLN A 98 15.74 -11.48 1.73
C GLN A 98 14.52 -10.59 2.06
N GLY A 99 14.30 -10.28 3.34
CA GLY A 99 13.17 -9.48 3.80
C GLY A 99 13.58 -8.44 4.83
N PHE A 100 12.63 -8.05 5.66
CA PHE A 100 12.87 -7.14 6.78
C PHE A 100 12.19 -7.66 8.03
N LYS A 101 12.75 -7.31 9.18
CA LYS A 101 12.06 -7.34 10.47
C LYS A 101 11.52 -5.95 10.80
N VAL A 102 10.42 -5.89 11.53
CA VAL A 102 9.85 -4.62 12.01
C VAL A 102 10.15 -4.49 13.50
N LEU A 103 10.68 -3.33 13.88
CA LEU A 103 10.78 -2.90 15.26
C LEU A 103 9.70 -1.87 15.53
N PHE A 104 9.03 -2.00 16.67
CA PHE A 104 8.01 -1.07 17.12
C PHE A 104 8.65 -0.02 18.01
N LEU A 105 8.35 1.24 17.74
CA LEU A 105 8.90 2.38 18.46
C LEU A 105 7.76 3.14 19.12
N CYS A 106 8.01 3.80 20.24
CA CYS A 106 7.03 4.64 20.92
C CYS A 106 7.50 6.10 20.92
N PRO A 107 7.43 6.80 19.77
CA PRO A 107 7.81 8.21 19.71
C PRO A 107 6.84 9.08 20.52
N ASP A 108 7.32 10.25 20.91
CA ASP A 108 6.43 11.27 21.49
C ASP A 108 5.44 11.82 20.45
N ARG A 109 4.42 12.53 20.92
CA ARG A 109 3.37 13.07 20.06
C ARG A 109 3.90 14.10 19.05
N GLN A 110 4.91 14.89 19.42
CA GLN A 110 5.44 15.92 18.53
C GLN A 110 6.09 15.27 17.30
N ARG A 111 6.90 14.24 17.52
CA ARG A 111 7.54 13.48 16.44
C ARG A 111 6.51 12.86 15.48
N ILE A 112 5.39 12.36 16.00
CA ILE A 112 4.31 11.80 15.17
C ILE A 112 3.67 12.91 14.32
N LYS A 113 3.40 14.09 14.90
CA LYS A 113 2.87 15.24 14.16
C LYS A 113 3.79 15.67 13.04
N ASP A 114 5.09 15.73 13.28
CA ASP A 114 6.08 16.10 12.27
C ASP A 114 6.05 15.10 11.09
N GLY A 115 5.97 13.80 11.40
CA GLY A 115 5.81 12.76 10.38
C GLY A 115 4.49 12.86 9.61
N ALA A 116 3.39 13.19 10.28
CA ALA A 116 2.08 13.36 9.66
C ALA A 116 2.06 14.56 8.69
N ALA A 117 2.72 15.67 9.07
CA ALA A 117 2.91 16.82 8.21
C ALA A 117 3.73 16.46 6.96
N GLU A 118 4.80 15.69 7.12
CA GLU A 118 5.61 15.20 6.00
C GLU A 118 4.80 14.32 5.03
N ILE A 119 4.02 13.37 5.56
CA ILE A 119 3.15 12.50 4.74
C ILE A 119 2.16 13.34 3.95
N THR A 120 1.54 14.34 4.60
CA THR A 120 0.56 15.23 3.97
C THR A 120 1.21 16.02 2.83
N SER A 121 2.40 16.59 3.07
CA SER A 121 3.18 17.30 2.05
C SER A 121 3.50 16.41 0.85
N ARG A 122 3.98 15.18 1.09
CA ARG A 122 4.27 14.20 0.03
C ARG A 122 3.02 13.84 -0.79
N LYS A 123 1.87 13.64 -0.13
CA LYS A 123 0.59 13.32 -0.78
C LYS A 123 0.13 14.49 -1.67
N LEU A 124 0.23 15.71 -1.17
CA LEU A 124 -0.14 16.92 -1.90
C LEU A 124 0.77 17.16 -3.11
N ALA A 125 2.08 17.04 -2.95
CA ALA A 125 3.03 17.12 -4.06
C ALA A 125 2.75 16.07 -5.15
N ARG A 126 2.38 14.84 -4.77
CA ARG A 126 2.01 13.78 -5.71
C ARG A 126 0.71 14.09 -6.45
N GLN A 127 -0.28 14.66 -5.77
CA GLN A 127 -1.54 15.09 -6.39
C GLN A 127 -1.30 16.22 -7.40
N GLN A 128 -0.50 17.22 -7.04
CA GLN A 128 -0.12 18.31 -7.95
C GLN A 128 0.59 17.81 -9.20
N ARG A 129 1.58 16.91 -9.05
CA ARG A 129 2.27 16.30 -10.20
C ARG A 129 1.32 15.54 -11.12
N ARG A 130 0.35 14.81 -10.55
CA ARG A 130 -0.67 14.10 -11.35
C ARG A 130 -1.60 15.06 -12.08
N ALA A 131 -2.04 16.12 -11.42
CA ALA A 131 -2.89 17.15 -12.05
C ALA A 131 -2.17 17.85 -13.20
N LEU A 132 -0.88 18.18 -13.03
CA LEU A 132 -0.06 18.76 -14.10
C LEU A 132 0.14 17.78 -15.27
N ALA A 133 0.42 16.50 -14.98
CA ALA A 133 0.56 15.47 -16.02
C ALA A 133 -0.74 15.23 -16.81
N GLN A 134 -1.90 15.29 -16.14
CA GLN A 134 -3.21 15.17 -16.79
C GLN A 134 -3.52 16.39 -17.68
N ARG A 135 -3.11 17.59 -17.27
CA ARG A 135 -3.26 18.82 -18.08
C ARG A 135 -2.30 18.87 -19.27
N ALA A 136 -1.13 18.23 -19.14
CA ALA A 136 -0.12 18.16 -20.20
C ALA A 136 -0.33 16.98 -21.18
N ALA A 137 -1.26 16.06 -20.89
CA ALA A 137 -1.59 14.98 -21.79
C ALA A 137 -2.41 15.56 -22.98
N PRO A 138 -1.93 15.48 -24.23
CA PRO A 138 -2.74 15.85 -25.37
C PRO A 138 -3.99 14.97 -25.39
N SER A 139 -5.16 15.58 -25.68
CA SER A 139 -6.40 14.83 -25.81
C SER A 139 -6.18 13.72 -26.85
N ALA A 140 -6.35 12.46 -26.45
CA ALA A 140 -6.21 11.31 -27.35
C ALA A 140 -7.39 11.20 -28.35
N THR A 141 -8.09 12.31 -28.62
CA THR A 141 -9.30 12.36 -29.45
C THR A 141 -9.11 13.12 -30.76
N ASP A 142 -8.03 13.89 -30.96
CA ASP A 142 -7.85 14.62 -32.23
C ASP A 142 -7.07 13.85 -33.31
N GLY A 143 -6.41 12.74 -32.98
CA GLY A 143 -5.61 11.96 -33.94
C GLY A 143 -6.35 10.80 -34.62
N GLY A 144 -7.52 10.41 -34.11
CA GLY A 144 -8.27 9.24 -34.61
C GLY A 144 -9.15 9.57 -35.82
N HIS A 145 -9.82 10.74 -35.81
CA HIS A 145 -10.78 11.10 -36.87
C HIS A 145 -10.14 11.59 -38.17
N GLN A 146 -8.87 11.99 -38.18
CA GLN A 146 -8.18 12.38 -39.42
C GLN A 146 -7.66 11.19 -40.23
N ARG A 147 -7.56 9.98 -39.65
CA ARG A 147 -7.06 8.80 -40.38
C ARG A 147 -8.14 8.03 -41.15
N GLU A 148 -9.42 8.23 -40.85
CA GLU A 148 -10.52 7.57 -41.60
C GLU A 148 -10.89 8.25 -42.92
N LEU A 149 -10.44 9.48 -43.18
CA LEU A 149 -10.77 10.24 -44.40
C LEU A 149 -9.77 10.06 -45.57
N LEU A 150 -8.72 9.23 -45.40
CA LEU A 150 -7.68 9.04 -46.41
C LEU A 150 -7.63 7.63 -47.01
N ASN A 151 -8.56 6.76 -46.65
CA ASN A 151 -8.68 5.47 -47.33
C ASN A 151 -9.51 5.66 -48.61
N PRO A 152 -8.93 5.47 -49.81
CA PRO A 152 -9.72 5.45 -51.03
C PRO A 152 -10.74 4.29 -50.95
N PRO A 153 -11.94 4.45 -51.55
CA PRO A 153 -12.95 3.40 -51.52
C PRO A 153 -12.41 2.11 -52.14
N PRO A 154 -12.78 0.93 -51.61
CA PRO A 154 -12.34 -0.34 -52.17
C PRO A 154 -12.87 -0.51 -53.60
N ASN A 155 -11.98 -0.92 -54.51
CA ASN A 155 -12.32 -1.25 -55.90
C ASN A 155 -13.52 -2.22 -55.95
N GLU A 156 -14.52 -1.88 -56.76
CA GLU A 156 -15.65 -2.76 -57.05
C GLU A 156 -15.14 -4.13 -57.56
N PRO A 157 -15.69 -5.25 -57.08
CA PRO A 157 -15.35 -6.56 -57.63
C PRO A 157 -15.87 -6.67 -59.08
N PRO A 158 -15.12 -7.33 -59.99
CA PRO A 158 -15.52 -7.43 -61.38
C PRO A 158 -16.83 -8.21 -61.53
N LEU A 159 -17.75 -7.64 -62.32
CA LEU A 159 -19.01 -8.27 -62.74
C LEU A 159 -18.73 -9.66 -63.36
N GLU A 160 -19.21 -10.71 -62.70
CA GLU A 160 -19.24 -12.06 -63.27
C GLU A 160 -20.10 -12.04 -64.54
N LYS A 161 -19.50 -12.44 -65.67
CA LYS A 161 -20.24 -12.66 -66.91
C LYS A 161 -21.14 -13.90 -66.75
N PRO A 162 -22.39 -13.88 -67.27
CA PRO A 162 -23.27 -15.04 -67.19
C PRO A 162 -22.73 -16.21 -68.03
N PRO A 163 -23.07 -17.46 -67.68
CA PRO A 163 -22.56 -18.64 -68.35
C PRO A 163 -23.04 -18.70 -69.81
N ALA A 164 -22.12 -19.03 -70.72
CA ALA A 164 -22.42 -19.32 -72.11
C ALA A 164 -23.27 -20.60 -72.23
N SER A 165 -24.27 -20.55 -73.11
CA SER A 165 -25.03 -21.72 -73.58
C SER A 165 -24.18 -22.62 -74.48
#